data_AF-A0A6M0SYK5-F1
#
_entry.id   AF-A0A6M0SYK5-F1
#
_cell.length_a   1.000
_cell.length_b   1.000
_cell.length_c   1.000
_cell.angle_alpha   90.00
_cell.angle_beta   90.00
_cell.angle_gamma   90.00
#
_symmetry.space_group_name_H-M   'P 1'
#
loop_
_entity.id
_entity.type
_entity.pdbx_description
1 polymer ?
#
loop_
_entity_poly.entity_id
_entity_poly.type
_entity_poly.pdbx_seq_one_letter_code
_entity_poly.pdbx_strand_id
1 'polypeptide(L)' 'MKAKCIETFLVEKCDDDGFSIENENVFIEENSIWNIEDDSFRVIGGEIRLTSAKKDNLSWLELPKEIFEQNFKVIS' A
#
# COMPACT_ATOMS: atom_id res chain seq x y z
N MET A 1 -1.05 -0.46 13.26
CA MET A 1 -0.71 0.99 13.34
C MET A 1 -1.28 1.71 12.12
N LYS A 2 -1.13 3.03 11.97
CA LYS A 2 -1.56 3.74 10.75
C LYS A 2 -0.42 4.50 10.09
N ALA A 3 -0.51 4.66 8.78
CA ALA A 3 0.41 5.44 7.97
C ALA A 3 -0.36 6.44 7.11
N LYS A 4 0.23 7.62 6.92
CA LYS A 4 -0.25 8.64 6.00
C LYS A 4 0.73 8.78 4.85
N CYS A 5 0.24 8.68 3.62
CA CYS A 5 1.04 8.98 2.44
C CYS A 5 1.42 10.47 2.45
N ILE A 6 2.70 10.80 2.26
CA ILE A 6 3.22 12.18 2.30
C ILE A 6 3.52 12.75 0.92
N GLU A 7 3.54 11.93 -0.12
CA GLU A 7 3.76 12.34 -1.51
C GLU A 7 3.06 11.36 -2.45
N THR A 8 2.29 11.86 -3.43
CA THR A 8 1.63 10.98 -4.40
C THR A 8 2.65 10.20 -5.22
N PHE A 9 2.48 8.89 -5.32
CA PHE A 9 3.32 8.02 -6.13
C PHE A 9 2.49 6.98 -6.89
N LEU A 10 3.11 6.37 -7.89
CA LEU A 10 2.49 5.38 -8.76
C LEU A 10 2.98 3.98 -8.40
N VAL A 11 2.07 3.01 -8.36
CA VAL A 11 2.39 1.59 -8.19
C VAL A 11 1.72 0.76 -9.27
N GLU A 12 2.36 -0.35 -9.64
CA GLU A 12 1.74 -1.35 -10.51
C GLU A 12 0.49 -1.91 -9.83
N LYS A 13 -0.57 -2.11 -10.63
CA LYS A 13 -1.78 -2.75 -10.14
C LYS A 13 -1.60 -4.26 -10.24
N CYS A 14 -1.92 -4.97 -9.17
CA CYS A 14 -2.01 -6.42 -9.20
C CYS A 14 -3.47 -6.89 -9.14
N ASP A 15 -3.74 -8.07 -9.67
CA ASP A 15 -4.99 -8.78 -9.43
C ASP A 15 -5.02 -9.43 -8.03
N ASP A 16 -6.12 -10.14 -7.73
CA ASP A 16 -6.32 -10.77 -6.41
C ASP A 16 -5.35 -11.92 -6.13
N ASP A 17 -4.71 -12.47 -7.17
CA ASP A 17 -3.69 -13.51 -7.07
C ASP A 17 -2.26 -12.93 -7.01
N GLY A 18 -2.13 -11.60 -7.07
CA GLY A 18 -0.85 -10.89 -6.97
C GLY A 18 -0.09 -10.75 -8.29
N PHE A 19 -0.70 -11.06 -9.44
CA PHE A 19 -0.06 -10.85 -10.73
C PHE A 19 -0.23 -9.40 -11.19
N SER A 20 0.86 -8.77 -11.64
CA SER A 20 0.81 -7.43 -12.23
C SER A 20 -0.11 -7.43 -13.46
N ILE A 21 -1.03 -6.47 -13.51
CA ILE A 21 -1.91 -6.22 -14.65
C ILE A 21 -1.16 -5.28 -15.60
N GLU A 22 -0.78 -5.78 -16.77
CA GLU A 22 0.02 -5.02 -17.73
C GLU A 22 -0.62 -3.68 -18.11
N ASN A 23 0.19 -2.62 -18.10
CA ASN A 23 -0.22 -1.24 -18.40
C ASN A 23 -1.25 -0.63 -17.44
N GLU A 24 -1.56 -1.30 -16.31
CA GLU A 24 -2.39 -0.71 -15.26
C GLU A 24 -1.55 -0.30 -14.07
N ASN A 25 -1.72 0.96 -13.67
CA ASN A 25 -1.08 1.52 -12.49
C ASN A 25 -2.13 2.24 -11.64
N VAL A 26 -1.88 2.30 -10.34
CA VAL A 26 -2.72 3.01 -9.38
C VAL A 26 -1.91 4.12 -8.71
N PHE A 27 -2.54 5.29 -8.57
CA PHE A 27 -1.98 6.37 -7.76
C PHE A 27 -2.30 6.14 -6.29
N ILE A 28 -1.27 6.24 -5.46
CA ILE A 28 -1.42 6.33 -4.02
C ILE A 28 -1.39 7.81 -3.66
N GLU A 29 -2.57 8.39 -3.48
CA GLU A 29 -2.73 9.82 -3.26
C GLU A 29 -2.06 10.31 -1.97
N GLU A 30 -1.43 11.47 -2.05
CA GLU A 30 -0.97 12.23 -0.90
C GLU A 30 -2.10 12.37 0.12
N ASN A 31 -1.76 12.32 1.41
CA ASN A 31 -2.69 12.38 2.53
C ASN A 31 -3.64 11.18 2.68
N SER A 32 -3.58 10.17 1.80
CA SER A 32 -4.30 8.90 2.01
C SER A 32 -3.83 8.19 3.28
N ILE A 33 -4.77 7.55 3.99
CA ILE A 33 -4.52 6.86 5.26
C ILE A 33 -4.69 5.36 5.08
N TRP A 34 -3.72 4.63 5.61
CA TRP A 34 -3.62 3.19 5.50
C TRP A 34 -3.39 2.56 6.88
N ASN A 35 -3.93 1.37 7.11
CA ASN A 35 -3.55 0.57 8.27
C ASN A 35 -2.29 -0.22 7.92
N ILE A 36 -1.35 -0.26 8.85
CA ILE A 36 -0.16 -1.11 8.79
C ILE A 36 -0.52 -2.43 9.44
N GLU A 37 -0.48 -3.51 8.66
CA GLU A 37 -0.70 -4.87 9.13
C GLU A 37 0.63 -5.48 9.60
N ASP A 38 0.64 -5.96 10.84
CA ASP A 38 1.81 -6.63 11.45
C ASP A 38 1.79 -8.15 11.22
N ASP A 39 0.83 -8.68 10.45
CA ASP A 39 0.82 -10.09 10.09
C ASP A 39 1.93 -10.45 9.09
N SER A 40 2.20 -11.75 8.95
CA SER A 40 3.17 -12.27 7.99
C SER A 40 2.57 -12.59 6.62
N PHE A 41 1.29 -12.29 6.39
CA PHE A 41 0.62 -12.66 5.14
C PHE A 41 1.00 -11.65 4.05
N ARG A 42 1.54 -12.14 2.93
CA ARG A 42 1.91 -11.34 1.77
C ARG A 42 1.42 -12.00 0.49
N VAL A 43 0.80 -11.22 -0.38
CA VAL A 43 0.28 -11.67 -1.68
C VAL A 43 1.34 -11.50 -2.76
N ILE A 44 2.02 -10.36 -2.81
CA ILE A 44 3.07 -10.05 -3.81
C ILE A 44 4.48 -10.01 -3.22
N GLY A 45 4.59 -10.27 -1.91
CA GLY A 45 5.88 -10.47 -1.25
C GLY A 45 6.55 -9.17 -0.80
N GLY A 46 5.82 -8.06 -0.71
CA GLY A 46 6.36 -6.82 -0.15
C GLY A 46 6.65 -6.95 1.35
N GLU A 47 7.64 -6.20 1.84
CA GLU A 47 8.01 -6.23 3.26
C GLU A 47 6.91 -5.64 4.15
N ILE A 48 6.30 -4.55 3.69
CA ILE A 48 5.25 -3.83 4.41
C ILE A 48 3.91 -4.09 3.73
N ARG A 49 2.89 -4.51 4.50
CA ARG A 49 1.51 -4.65 4.05
C ARG A 49 0.64 -3.54 4.62
N LEU A 50 -0.06 -2.86 3.72
CA LEU A 50 -0.98 -1.79 4.01
C LEU A 50 -2.39 -2.17 3.55
N THR A 51 -3.40 -1.87 4.36
CA THR A 51 -4.82 -2.02 4.00
C THR A 51 -5.52 -0.68 4.05
N SER A 52 -6.51 -0.47 3.18
CA SER A 52 -7.22 0.81 3.16
C SER A 52 -7.90 1.07 4.50
N ALA A 53 -7.74 2.28 5.05
CA ALA A 53 -8.46 2.67 6.26
C ALA A 53 -9.94 3.02 5.98
N LYS A 54 -10.33 3.13 4.70
CA LYS A 54 -11.72 3.41 4.30
C LYS A 54 -12.53 2.11 4.32
N LYS A 55 -13.62 2.09 5.10
CA LYS A 55 -14.48 0.90 5.30
C LYS A 55 -15.03 0.28 4.02
N ASP A 56 -15.27 1.08 2.98
CA ASP A 56 -15.88 0.62 1.73
C ASP A 56 -14.85 0.28 0.64
N ASN A 57 -13.55 0.37 0.95
CA ASN A 57 -12.49 0.11 -0.02
C ASN A 57 -11.64 -1.08 0.41
N LEU A 58 -11.78 -2.21 -0.28
CA LEU A 58 -11.02 -3.44 -0.02
C LEU A 58 -9.66 -3.42 -0.75
N SER A 59 -8.97 -2.29 -0.76
CA SER A 59 -7.64 -2.18 -1.36
C SER A 59 -6.57 -2.60 -0.35
N TRP A 60 -5.59 -3.37 -0.83
CA TRP A 60 -4.34 -3.65 -0.14
C TRP A 60 -3.17 -3.14 -0.98
N LEU A 61 -2.04 -2.91 -0.33
CA LEU A 61 -0.80 -2.47 -0.95
C LEU A 61 0.36 -3.16 -0.23
N GLU A 62 1.25 -3.75 -0.99
CA GLU A 62 2.49 -4.31 -0.47
C GLU A 62 3.67 -3.65 -1.17
N LEU A 63 4.67 -3.25 -0.39
CA LEU A 63 5.81 -2.51 -0.91
C LEU A 63 7.10 -2.81 -0.13
N PRO A 64 8.27 -2.59 -0.75
CA PRO A 64 9.55 -2.62 -0.05
C PRO A 64 9.56 -1.59 1.08
N LYS A 65 10.32 -1.89 2.15
CA LYS A 65 10.43 -1.00 3.30
C LYS A 65 11.01 0.37 2.93
N GLU A 66 11.94 0.42 1.98
CA GLU A 66 12.54 1.67 1.50
C GLU A 66 11.50 2.63 0.91
N ILE A 67 10.62 2.14 0.03
CA ILE A 67 9.54 2.94 -0.55
C ILE A 67 8.57 3.40 0.53
N PHE A 68 8.31 2.55 1.53
CA PHE A 68 7.45 2.92 2.65
C PHE A 68 8.03 4.10 3.44
N GLU A 69 9.31 4.04 3.79
CA GLU A 69 9.99 5.08 4.55
C GLU A 69 10.13 6.40 3.77
N GLN A 70 10.19 6.35 2.44
CA GLN A 70 10.23 7.52 1.57
C GLN A 70 8.87 8.18 1.39
N ASN A 71 7.79 7.40 1.24
CA ASN A 71 6.48 7.92 0.84
C ASN A 71 5.43 7.95 1.96
N PHE A 72 5.70 7.36 3.13
CA PHE A 72 4.76 7.33 4.25
C PHE A 72 5.34 7.85 5.56
N LYS A 73 4.46 8.46 6.34
CA LYS A 73 4.71 8.81 7.74
C LYS A 73 3.77 8.01 8.64
N VAL A 74 4.34 7.27 9.59
CA VAL A 74 3.57 6.58 10.64
C VAL A 74 2.86 7.62 11.49
N ILE A 75 1.57 7.40 11.77
CA ILE A 75 0.73 8.26 12.59
C ILE A 75 0.13 7.46 13.75
N SER A 76 -0.07 8.14 14.88
CA SER A 76 -0.75 7.64 16.07
C SER A 76 -2.27 7.61 15.89
#